data_AF-A0A5K1DVQ1-F1
#
_entry.id   AF-A0A5K1DVQ1-F1
#
_cell.length_a   1.000
_cell.length_b   1.000
_cell.length_c   1.000
_cell.angle_alpha   90.00
_cell.angle_beta   90.00
_cell.angle_gamma   90.00
#
_symmetry.space_group_name_H-M   'P 1'
#
loop_
_entity.id
_entity.type
_entity.pdbx_description
1 polymer ?
#
loop_
_entity_poly.entity_id
_entity_poly.type
_entity_poly.pdbx_seq_one_letter_code
_entity_poly.pdbx_strand_id
1 'polypeptide(L)' 'DLKQLADEIRSEMSFVLSKTQKTLNCSLAAVELTVAIHYVFHAPMDKILWDVGEE' A
#
# COMPACT_ATOMS: atom_id res chain seq x y z
N ASP A 1 4.09 -6.82 14.87
CA ASP A 1 3.99 -5.36 14.71
C ASP A 1 3.73 -4.95 13.26
N LEU A 2 4.70 -5.08 12.33
CA LEU A 2 4.49 -4.67 10.92
C LEU A 2 3.32 -5.38 10.21
N LYS A 3 3.08 -6.65 10.53
CA LYS A 3 1.98 -7.43 9.96
C LYS A 3 0.61 -6.87 10.38
N GLN A 4 0.48 -6.50 11.65
CA GLN A 4 -0.73 -5.87 12.17
C GLN A 4 -0.96 -4.49 11.52
N LEU A 5 0.10 -3.69 11.40
CA LEU A 5 0.02 -2.40 10.71
C LEU A 5 -0.43 -2.56 9.25
N ALA A 6 0.09 -3.56 8.53
CA ALA A 6 -0.37 -3.87 7.18
C ALA A 6 -1.85 -4.30 7.15
N ASP A 7 -2.30 -5.09 8.12
CA ASP A 7 -3.70 -5.51 8.23
C ASP A 7 -4.65 -4.32 8.48
N GLU A 8 -4.26 -3.38 9.35
CA GLU A 8 -5.01 -2.16 9.63
C GLU A 8 -5.13 -1.27 8.38
N ILE A 9 -4.02 -1.04 7.67
CA ILE A 9 -4.01 -0.26 6.41
C ILE A 9 -4.88 -0.94 5.35
N ARG A 10 -4.83 -2.27 5.24
CA ARG A 10 -5.64 -3.03 4.28
C ARG A 10 -7.14 -2.90 4.56
N SER A 11 -7.53 -2.93 5.84
CA SER A 11 -8.91 -2.73 6.26
C SER A 11 -9.42 -1.34 5.88
N GLU A 12 -8.62 -0.30 6.15
CA GLU A 12 -8.98 1.09 5.82
C GLU A 12 -9.08 1.29 4.29
N MET A 13 -8.10 0.78 3.53
CA MET A 13 -8.15 0.82 2.07
C MET A 13 -9.39 0.10 1.53
N SER A 14 -9.72 -1.08 2.06
CA SER A 14 -10.92 -1.82 1.66
C SER A 14 -12.20 -1.01 1.93
N PHE A 15 -12.27 -0.35 3.09
CA PHE A 15 -13.40 0.53 3.43
C PHE A 15 -13.51 1.72 2.45
N VAL A 16 -12.41 2.41 2.16
CA VAL A 16 -12.40 3.53 1.21
C VAL A 16 -12.78 3.09 -0.20
N LEU A 17 -12.22 1.96 -0.67
CA LEU A 17 -12.48 1.40 -2.00
C LEU A 17 -13.91 0.89 -2.16
N SER A 18 -14.51 0.34 -1.10
CA SER A 18 -15.92 -0.06 -1.10
C SER A 18 -16.86 1.09 -1.45
N LYS A 19 -16.46 2.34 -1.14
CA LYS A 19 -17.23 3.55 -1.47
C LYS A 19 -16.96 4.08 -2.88
N THR A 20 -15.87 3.68 -3.52
CA THR A 20 -15.44 4.22 -4.83
C THR A 20 -15.70 3.27 -6.00
N GLN A 21 -16.24 2.07 -5.76
CA GLN A 21 -16.66 1.10 -6.78
C GLN A 21 -15.58 0.79 -7.85
N LYS A 22 -14.29 0.91 -7.47
CA LYS A 22 -13.13 0.64 -8.32
C LYS A 22 -12.44 -0.64 -7.83
N THR A 23 -12.24 -1.60 -8.73
CA THR A 23 -11.51 -2.83 -8.46
C THR A 23 -10.01 -2.53 -8.44
N LEU A 24 -9.42 -2.43 -7.26
CA LEU A 24 -7.99 -2.19 -7.08
C LEU A 24 -7.32 -3.37 -6.36
N ASN A 25 -7.50 -4.59 -6.89
CA ASN A 25 -6.82 -5.78 -6.36
C ASN A 25 -5.29 -5.61 -6.31
N CYS A 26 -4.73 -4.77 -7.19
CA CYS A 26 -3.31 -4.42 -7.21
C CYS A 26 -2.90 -3.54 -5.99
N SER A 27 -3.81 -2.70 -5.46
CA SER A 27 -3.46 -1.79 -4.36
C SER A 27 -3.34 -2.49 -3.01
N LEU A 28 -4.03 -3.61 -2.80
CA LEU A 28 -3.99 -4.34 -1.53
C LEU A 28 -2.69 -5.14 -1.38
N ALA A 29 -2.17 -5.73 -2.47
CA ALA A 29 -0.89 -6.44 -2.47
C ALA A 29 0.33 -5.50 -2.35
N ALA A 30 0.16 -4.23 -2.73
CA ALA A 30 1.19 -3.21 -2.55
C ALA A 30 1.33 -2.74 -1.09
N VAL A 31 0.37 -3.04 -0.19
CA VAL A 31 0.40 -2.57 1.21
C VAL A 31 1.59 -3.15 1.96
N GLU A 32 1.80 -4.47 1.90
CA GLU A 32 2.89 -5.14 2.59
C GLU A 32 4.25 -4.68 2.08
N LEU A 33 4.37 -4.51 0.76
CA LEU A 33 5.59 -4.02 0.13
C LEU A 33 5.87 -2.56 0.52
N THR A 34 4.84 -1.71 0.55
CA THR A 34 4.98 -0.31 0.97
C THR A 34 5.43 -0.21 2.42
N VAL A 35 4.83 -0.97 3.33
CA VAL A 35 5.22 -1.00 4.75
C VAL A 35 6.66 -1.50 4.91
N ALA A 36 7.05 -2.54 4.19
CA ALA A 36 8.42 -3.06 4.23
C ALA A 36 9.45 -2.06 3.69
N ILE A 37 9.15 -1.40 2.57
CA ILE A 37 10.03 -0.37 1.99
C ILE A 37 10.19 0.80 2.97
N HIS A 38 9.11 1.32 3.56
CA HIS A 38 9.20 2.40 4.54
C HIS A 38 9.84 1.98 5.88
N TYR A 39 9.90 0.69 6.17
CA TYR A 39 10.62 0.19 7.34
C TYR A 39 12.14 0.14 7.12
N VAL A 40 12.58 -0.13 5.89
CA VAL A 40 14.01 -0.28 5.54
C VAL A 40 14.62 1.05 5.04
N PHE A 41 13.86 1.82 4.27
CA PHE A 41 14.28 3.07 3.65
C PHE A 41 13.69 4.28 4.39
N HIS A 42 14.45 5.37 4.38
CA HIS A 42 14.10 6.60 5.10
C HIS A 42 13.50 7.62 4.13
N ALA A 43 12.27 7.42 3.71
CA ALA A 43 11.55 8.45 2.96
C ALA A 43 11.27 9.68 3.86
N PRO A 44 11.39 10.92 3.35
CA PRO A 44 11.58 11.30 1.94
C PRO A 44 13.06 11.44 1.50
N MET A 45 14.04 11.15 2.37
CA MET A 45 15.47 11.22 2.02
C MET A 45 15.79 10.20 0.92
N ASP A 46 15.34 8.97 1.11
CA ASP A 46 15.35 7.93 0.09
C ASP A 46 14.15 8.10 -0.84
N LYS A 47 14.41 8.24 -2.14
CA LYS A 47 13.37 8.40 -3.16
C LYS A 47 12.80 7.03 -3.55
N ILE A 48 11.52 6.83 -3.26
CA ILE A 48 10.76 5.63 -3.64
C ILE A 48 9.91 5.98 -4.87
N LEU A 49 10.07 5.21 -5.94
CA LEU A 49 9.32 5.36 -7.19
C LEU A 49 8.44 4.13 -7.39
N TRP A 50 7.16 4.35 -7.69
CA TRP A 50 6.19 3.30 -8.02
C TRP A 50 5.84 3.42 -9.49
N ASP A 51 6.08 2.35 -10.25
CA ASP A 51 5.59 2.23 -11.62
C ASP A 51 4.18 1.64 -11.60
N VAL A 52 3.27 2.25 -12.35
CA VAL A 52 1.91 1.76 -12.54
C VAL A 52 1.84 1.38 -14.01
N GLY A 53 2.08 0.09 -14.30
CA GLY A 53 1.86 -0.43 -15.63
C GLY A 53 0.38 -0.28 -15.99
N GLU A 54 0.05 0.70 -16.82
CA GLU A 54 -1.22 0.75 -17.53
C GLU A 54 -1.08 -0.14 -18.76
N GLU A 55 -1.59 -1.37 -18.68
CA GLU A 55 -2.09 -2.11 -19.85
C GLU A 55 -3.62 -2.18 -19.77
#